data_AF-A0A433A7P7-F1
#
_entry.id   AF-A0A433A7P7-F1
#
_cell.length_a   1.000
_cell.length_b   1.000
_cell.length_c   1.000
_cell.angle_alpha   90.00
_cell.angle_beta   90.00
_cell.angle_gamma   90.00
#
_symmetry.space_group_name_H-M   'P 1'
#
loop_
_entity.id
_entity.type
_entity.pdbx_description
1 polymer ?
#
loop_
_entity_poly.entity_id
_entity_poly.type
_entity_poly.pdbx_seq_one_letter_code
_entity_poly.pdbx_strand_id
1 'polypeptide(L)'
;MAPQSARRSSFRPLIVSLTAAAALLPVASNAYAISLGVQIACASDYYAHCSAYSPTSPQVRTCMRAVGAGLSKRCVDALVAAGEVSAAEVARRRGSETAAR
;
A
#
# COMPACT_ATOMS: atom_id res chain seq x y z
N MET A 1 24.90 24.80 -22.89
CA MET A 1 25.21 25.20 -24.29
C MET A 1 24.05 24.77 -25.17
N ALA A 2 23.53 25.69 -26.00
CA ALA A 2 22.21 25.68 -26.65
C ALA A 2 22.02 24.59 -27.74
N PRO A 3 20.79 24.42 -28.28
CA PRO A 3 20.39 25.31 -29.38
C PRO A 3 18.92 25.80 -29.33
N GLN A 4 18.75 27.09 -29.56
CA GLN A 4 17.50 27.67 -30.08
C GLN A 4 17.84 28.29 -31.44
N SER A 5 17.44 27.63 -32.53
CA SER A 5 17.54 28.20 -33.87
C SER A 5 16.37 27.74 -34.74
N ALA A 6 15.46 28.68 -34.94
CA ALA A 6 14.73 28.91 -36.19
C ALA A 6 13.93 27.73 -36.79
N ARG A 7 12.60 27.82 -36.61
CA ARG A 7 11.72 27.94 -37.79
C ARG A 7 10.43 28.66 -37.40
N ARG A 8 10.42 29.94 -37.74
CA ARG A 8 9.23 30.76 -37.88
C ARG A 8 8.49 30.28 -39.12
N SER A 9 7.30 29.71 -38.98
CA SER A 9 6.37 29.58 -40.11
C SER A 9 4.94 29.45 -39.61
N SER A 10 4.28 30.59 -39.56
CA SER A 10 2.94 30.84 -40.09
C SER A 10 1.86 29.78 -39.88
N PHE A 11 0.93 30.11 -38.98
CA PHE A 11 -0.48 29.77 -38.97
C PHE A 11 -1.01 29.03 -40.23
N ARG A 12 -1.36 27.75 -40.06
CA ARG A 12 -2.51 27.12 -40.73
C ARG A 12 -3.22 26.23 -39.71
N PRO A 13 -4.39 26.65 -39.18
CA PRO A 13 -5.17 25.83 -38.26
C PRO A 13 -6.00 24.80 -39.03
N LEU A 14 -6.43 23.77 -38.30
CA LEU A 14 -7.53 22.86 -38.59
C LEU A 14 -7.24 21.68 -39.54
N ILE A 15 -6.84 20.53 -38.99
CA ILE A 15 -7.45 19.24 -39.38
C ILE A 15 -7.64 18.36 -38.14
N VAL A 16 -8.92 18.02 -37.96
CA VAL A 16 -9.53 17.08 -37.02
C VAL A 16 -8.84 15.71 -37.09
N SER A 17 -8.47 15.15 -35.94
CA SER A 17 -8.40 13.70 -35.73
C SER A 17 -8.70 13.41 -34.27
N LEU A 18 -9.98 13.21 -34.00
CA LEU A 18 -10.52 12.75 -32.73
C LEU A 18 -10.28 11.24 -32.63
N THR A 19 -9.06 10.82 -32.30
CA THR A 19 -8.79 9.45 -31.85
C THR A 19 -8.63 9.46 -30.34
N ALA A 20 -9.75 9.55 -29.64
CA ALA A 20 -9.80 9.26 -28.20
C ALA A 20 -9.58 7.76 -28.01
N ALA A 21 -8.32 7.32 -28.06
CA ALA A 21 -7.92 6.00 -27.58
C ALA A 21 -8.10 6.01 -26.06
N ALA A 22 -9.29 5.63 -25.59
CA ALA A 22 -9.57 5.39 -24.19
C ALA A 22 -8.73 4.18 -23.74
N ALA A 23 -7.53 4.44 -23.23
CA ALA A 23 -6.70 3.45 -22.58
C ALA A 23 -7.44 2.99 -21.30
N LEU A 24 -8.07 1.82 -21.38
CA LEU A 24 -8.57 1.09 -20.21
C LEU A 24 -7.36 0.64 -19.40
N LEU A 25 -6.99 1.44 -18.39
CA LEU A 25 -5.99 1.04 -17.40
C LEU A 25 -6.59 -0.10 -16.55
N PRO A 26 -5.96 -1.27 -16.45
CA PRO A 26 -6.41 -2.31 -15.54
C PRO A 26 -6.23 -1.83 -14.10
N VAL A 27 -7.34 -1.63 -13.38
CA VAL A 27 -7.33 -1.40 -11.93
C VAL A 27 -7.05 -2.75 -11.28
N ALA A 28 -5.83 -2.93 -10.76
CA ALA A 28 -5.46 -4.12 -10.01
C ALA A 28 -6.18 -4.14 -8.66
N SER A 29 -7.37 -4.76 -8.62
CA SER A 29 -8.11 -5.07 -7.41
C SER A 29 -7.41 -6.21 -6.66
N ASN A 30 -6.43 -5.89 -5.83
CA ASN A 30 -5.77 -6.90 -4.98
C ASN A 30 -6.73 -7.31 -3.85
N ALA A 31 -7.61 -8.28 -4.13
CA ALA A 31 -8.40 -8.98 -3.13
C ALA A 31 -7.48 -9.90 -2.31
N TYR A 32 -6.62 -9.32 -1.47
CA TYR A 32 -5.84 -10.10 -0.53
C TYR A 32 -6.81 -10.72 0.49
N ALA A 33 -7.03 -12.02 0.42
CA ALA A 33 -7.64 -12.77 1.51
C ALA A 33 -6.65 -12.78 2.69
N ILE A 34 -7.13 -12.50 3.90
CA ILE A 34 -6.30 -12.67 5.10
C ILE A 34 -5.97 -14.15 5.20
N SER A 35 -4.69 -14.49 5.12
CA SER A 35 -4.21 -15.86 5.28
C SER A 35 -4.59 -16.40 6.66
N LEU A 36 -5.11 -17.63 6.72
CA LEU A 36 -5.49 -18.28 7.99
C LEU A 36 -4.32 -18.32 9.00
N GLY A 37 -3.08 -18.46 8.50
CA GLY A 37 -1.88 -18.40 9.33
C GLY A 37 -1.70 -17.06 10.05
N VAL A 38 -2.06 -15.94 9.41
CA VAL A 38 -2.04 -14.61 10.04
C VAL A 38 -3.13 -14.52 11.10
N GLN A 39 -4.34 -15.03 10.84
CA GLN A 39 -5.43 -15.02 11.83
C GLN A 39 -5.04 -15.79 13.09
N ILE A 40 -4.44 -16.97 12.95
CA ILE A 40 -4.02 -17.80 14.08
C ILE A 40 -2.83 -17.15 14.82
N ALA A 41 -1.85 -16.62 14.09
CA ALA A 41 -0.67 -16.00 14.70
C ALA A 41 -1.01 -14.71 15.46
N CYS A 42 -1.93 -13.92 14.91
CA CYS A 42 -2.33 -12.61 15.44
C CYS A 42 -3.58 -12.67 16.33
N ALA A 43 -4.11 -13.85 16.66
CA ALA A 43 -5.37 -13.98 17.40
C ALA A 43 -5.35 -13.21 18.74
N SER A 44 -4.29 -13.37 19.53
CA SER A 44 -4.15 -12.68 20.82
C SER A 44 -4.08 -11.16 20.66
N ASP A 45 -3.28 -10.67 19.72
CA ASP A 45 -3.16 -9.24 19.43
C ASP A 45 -4.47 -8.66 18.88
N TYR A 46 -5.21 -9.47 18.10
CA TYR A 46 -6.51 -9.08 17.55
C TYR A 46 -7.51 -8.85 18.67
N TYR A 47 -7.63 -9.78 19.61
CA TYR A 47 -8.56 -9.62 20.73
C TYR A 47 -8.17 -8.43 21.63
N ALA A 48 -6.89 -8.12 21.76
CA ALA A 48 -6.39 -7.02 22.57
C ALA A 48 -6.60 -5.63 21.92
N HIS A 49 -6.47 -5.52 20.60
CA HIS A 49 -6.41 -4.21 19.93
C HIS A 49 -7.50 -3.97 18.88
N CYS A 50 -7.98 -5.03 18.22
CA CYS A 50 -8.78 -4.94 17.00
C CYS A 50 -10.13 -5.68 17.07
N SER A 51 -10.57 -6.08 18.27
CA SER A 51 -11.80 -6.86 18.51
C SER A 51 -13.10 -6.15 18.11
N ALA A 52 -13.04 -4.85 17.81
CA ALA A 52 -14.16 -4.09 17.26
C ALA A 52 -14.51 -4.46 15.81
N TYR A 53 -13.59 -5.06 15.08
CA TYR A 53 -13.78 -5.46 13.67
C TYR A 53 -14.03 -6.96 13.57
N SER A 54 -14.76 -7.43 12.57
CA SER A 54 -14.92 -8.88 12.35
C SER A 54 -13.56 -9.51 11.98
N PRO A 55 -13.20 -10.71 12.49
CA PRO A 55 -11.86 -11.30 12.34
C PRO A 55 -11.49 -11.60 10.88
N THR A 56 -12.48 -11.79 10.01
CA THR A 56 -12.30 -12.00 8.56
C THR A 56 -12.43 -10.72 7.74
N SER A 57 -12.73 -9.58 8.37
CA SER A 57 -12.88 -8.31 7.67
C SER A 57 -11.52 -7.73 7.25
N PRO A 58 -11.46 -7.01 6.11
CA PRO A 58 -10.25 -6.30 5.71
C PRO A 58 -9.86 -5.19 6.69
N GLN A 59 -10.79 -4.73 7.54
CA GLN A 59 -10.56 -3.67 8.53
C GLN A 59 -9.56 -4.09 9.61
N VAL A 60 -9.51 -5.39 9.95
CA VAL A 60 -8.52 -5.92 10.90
C VAL A 60 -7.11 -5.62 10.43
N ARG A 61 -6.81 -5.72 9.13
CA ARG A 61 -5.48 -5.38 8.62
C ARG A 61 -5.12 -3.92 8.84
N THR A 62 -6.05 -3.02 8.58
CA THR A 62 -5.84 -1.59 8.81
C THR A 62 -5.60 -1.31 10.29
N CYS A 63 -6.40 -1.94 11.16
CA CYS A 63 -6.21 -1.83 12.61
C CYS A 63 -4.84 -2.35 13.06
N MET A 64 -4.46 -3.56 12.66
CA MET A 64 -3.15 -4.15 13.00
C MET A 64 -1.99 -3.28 12.51
N ARG A 65 -2.07 -2.78 11.27
CA ARG A 65 -1.04 -1.87 10.74
C ARG A 65 -0.96 -0.54 11.50
N ALA A 66 -2.07 -0.05 12.04
CA ALA A 66 -2.11 1.16 12.86
C ALA A 66 -1.52 0.91 14.26
N VAL A 67 -1.81 -0.23 14.87
CA VAL A 67 -1.26 -0.65 16.17
C VAL A 67 0.26 -0.84 16.08
N GLY A 68 0.73 -1.46 14.98
CA GLY A 68 2.15 -1.52 14.62
C GLY A 68 3.04 -2.08 15.72
N ALA A 69 3.70 -1.21 16.49
CA ALA A 69 4.60 -1.58 17.57
C ALA A 69 3.93 -2.20 18.79
N GLY A 70 2.61 -2.02 18.96
CA GLY A 70 1.84 -2.72 19.99
C GLY A 70 1.64 -4.21 19.71
N LEU A 71 1.92 -4.68 18.48
CA LEU A 71 1.78 -6.08 18.10
C LEU A 71 2.92 -6.94 18.64
N SER A 72 2.59 -8.17 19.02
CA SER A 72 3.58 -9.20 19.31
C SER A 72 4.52 -9.45 18.13
N LYS A 73 5.79 -9.80 18.43
CA LYS A 73 6.78 -10.15 17.40
C LYS A 73 6.25 -11.25 16.47
N ARG A 74 5.54 -12.24 17.03
CA ARG A 74 4.96 -13.36 16.28
C ARG A 74 3.96 -12.88 15.23
N CYS A 75 3.06 -11.96 15.59
CA CYS A 75 2.09 -11.42 14.65
C CYS A 75 2.77 -10.60 13.56
N VAL A 76 3.75 -9.76 13.91
CA VAL A 76 4.51 -8.98 12.93
C VAL A 76 5.26 -9.88 11.96
N ASP A 77 5.93 -10.93 12.45
CA ASP A 77 6.64 -11.90 11.61
C ASP A 77 5.68 -12.63 10.65
N ALA A 78 4.48 -12.98 11.11
CA ALA A 78 3.44 -13.60 10.28
C ALA A 78 2.91 -12.66 9.19
N LEU A 79 2.75 -11.37 9.51
CA LEU A 79 2.35 -10.35 8.53
C LEU A 79 3.44 -10.13 7.47
N VAL A 80 4.72 -10.20 7.86
CA VAL A 80 5.84 -10.14 6.90
C VAL A 80 5.89 -11.39 6.02
N ALA A 81 5.73 -12.58 6.60
CA ALA A 81 5.71 -13.84 5.86
C ALA A 81 4.53 -13.92 4.86
N ALA A 82 3.39 -13.32 5.22
CA ALA A 82 2.23 -13.23 4.34
C ALA A 82 2.34 -12.13 3.26
N GLY A 83 3.39 -11.30 3.28
CA GLY A 83 3.58 -10.19 2.35
C GLY A 83 2.68 -8.98 2.63
N GLU A 84 1.99 -8.95 3.77
CA GLU A 84 1.07 -7.86 4.18
C GLU A 84 1.83 -6.61 4.65
N VAL A 85 3.08 -6.79 5.09
CA VAL A 85 4.04 -5.71 5.40
C VAL A 85 5.45 -6.14 5.00
N SER A 86 6.26 -5.20 4.52
CA SER A 86 7.66 -5.50 4.23
C SER A 86 8.52 -5.44 5.51
N ALA A 87 9.55 -6.27 5.60
CA ALA A 87 10.51 -6.21 6.70
C ALA A 87 11.16 -4.82 6.82
N ALA A 88 11.36 -4.13 5.69
CA ALA A 88 11.84 -2.75 5.65
C ALA A 88 10.86 -1.76 6.30
N GLU A 89 9.54 -1.93 6.10
CA GLU A 89 8.52 -1.11 6.79
C GLU A 89 8.59 -1.30 8.30
N VAL A 90 8.67 -2.55 8.75
CA VAL A 90 8.76 -2.89 10.18
C VAL A 90 10.01 -2.28 10.79
N ALA A 91 11.16 -2.45 10.14
CA ALA A 91 12.43 -1.88 10.61
C ALA A 91 12.40 -0.35 10.66
N ARG A 92 11.81 0.30 9.63
CA ARG A 92 11.69 1.76 9.59
C ARG A 92 10.84 2.28 10.74
N ARG A 93 9.69 1.65 11.03
CA ARG A 93 8.81 2.05 12.13
C ARG A 93 9.45 1.88 13.50
N ARG A 94 10.14 0.76 13.71
CA ARG A 94 10.89 0.53 14.95
C ARG A 94 12.02 1.54 15.13
N GLY A 95 12.77 1.84 14.06
CA GLY A 95 13.80 2.87 14.09
C GLY A 95 13.26 4.28 14.35
N SER A 96 12.12 4.64 13.75
CA SER A 96 11.46 5.92 14.02
C SER A 96 10.90 6.02 15.43
N GLU A 97 10.42 4.93 16.00
CA GLU A 97 9.93 4.93 17.39
C GLU A 97 11.07 5.09 18.40
N THR A 98 12.21 4.44 18.17
CA THR A 98 13.41 4.65 18.98
C THR A 98 13.93 6.08 18.85
N ALA A 99 13.83 6.70 17.66
CA ALA A 99 14.25 8.09 17.46
C ALA A 99 13.26 9.13 17.99
N ALA A 100 11.99 8.75 18.23
CA ALA A 100 10.95 9.59 18.79
C ALA A 100 10.84 9.50 20.32
N ARG A 101 11.56 8.55 20.93
CA ARG A 101 11.73 8.43 22.39
C ARG A 101 12.95 9.21 22.84
#